data_AF-A0A847A3F7-F1
#
_entry.id   AF-A0A847A3F7-F1
#
_cell.length_a   1.000
_cell.length_b   1.000
_cell.length_c   1.000
_cell.angle_alpha   90.00
_cell.angle_beta   90.00
_cell.angle_gamma   90.00
#
_symmetry.space_group_name_H-M   'P 1'
#
loop_
_entity.id
_entity.type
_entity.pdbx_description
1 polymer ?
#
loop_
_entity_poly.entity_id
_entity_poly.type
_entity_poly.pdbx_seq_one_letter_code
_entity_poly.pdbx_strand_id
1 'polypeptide(L)'
;YLTFFLGAIFVAGQAWEYATFVSEDIMFNGDPYGAAFYLTTGFHGIHVSLGLIAFLFVIGRFYAVKNFTVKEETTAIVVSYYWHFVDIVWIALFIIIYVVR
;
A
#
# COMPACT_ATOMS: atom_id res chain seq x y z
N TYR A 1 -10.52 0.63 11.53
CA TYR A 1 -9.35 1.39 11.99
C TYR A 1 -8.07 0.56 12.08
N LEU A 2 -8.08 -0.63 12.68
CA LEU A 2 -6.87 -1.47 12.80
C LEU A 2 -6.10 -1.64 11.47
N THR A 3 -6.79 -2.09 10.41
CA THR A 3 -6.20 -2.27 9.07
C THR A 3 -5.58 -0.98 8.52
N PHE A 4 -6.22 0.17 8.75
CA PHE A 4 -5.70 1.46 8.31
C PHE A 4 -4.38 1.80 9.02
N PHE A 5 -4.30 1.61 10.34
CA PHE A 5 -3.07 1.88 11.09
C PHE A 5 -1.94 0.94 10.68
N LEU A 6 -2.22 -0.35 10.50
CA LEU A 6 -1.22 -1.31 10.03
C LEU A 6 -0.71 -0.96 8.64
N GLY A 7 -1.59 -0.55 7.71
CA GLY A 7 -1.17 -0.08 6.39
C GLY A 7 -0.39 1.24 6.44
N ALA A 8 -0.73 2.16 7.35
CA ALA A 8 0.05 3.38 7.54
C ALA A 8 1.47 3.10 8.07
N ILE A 9 1.60 2.14 9.01
CA ILE A 9 2.91 1.66 9.48
C ILE A 9 3.70 1.04 8.33
N PHE A 10 3.04 0.26 7.46
CA PHE A 10 3.67 -0.31 6.28
C PHE A 10 4.23 0.77 5.34
N VAL A 11 3.44 1.80 5.01
CA VAL A 11 3.90 2.91 4.16
C VAL A 11 5.04 3.69 4.83
N ALA A 12 4.98 3.92 6.14
CA ALA A 12 6.05 4.58 6.87
C ALA A 12 7.35 3.75 6.88
N GLY A 13 7.25 2.43 7.07
CA GLY A 13 8.38 1.51 6.96
C GLY A 13 9.01 1.53 5.58
N GLN A 14 8.18 1.56 4.53
CA GLN A 14 8.65 1.61 3.15
C GLN A 14 9.34 2.95 2.81
N ALA A 15 8.82 4.07 3.32
CA ALA A 15 9.48 5.36 3.20
C ALA A 15 10.82 5.40 3.94
N TRP A 16 10.92 4.74 5.10
CA TRP A 16 12.17 4.63 5.84
C TRP A 16 13.20 3.76 5.09
N GLU A 17 12.78 2.63 4.52
CA GLU A 17 13.64 1.78 3.69
C GLU A 17 14.23 2.56 2.50
N TYR A 18 13.39 3.34 1.79
CA TYR A 18 13.87 4.19 0.70
C TYR A 18 14.89 5.23 1.18
N ALA A 19 14.65 5.86 2.33
CA ALA A 19 15.58 6.85 2.88
C ALA A 19 16.93 6.21 3.25
N THR A 20 16.90 5.00 3.82
CA THR A 20 18.12 4.24 4.14
C THR A 20 18.88 3.84 2.87
N PHE A 21 18.22 3.30 1.84
CA PHE A 21 18.89 2.90 0.60
C PHE A 21 19.48 4.08 -0.18
N VAL A 22 18.80 5.23 -0.18
CA VAL A 22 19.38 6.46 -0.75
C VAL A 22 20.62 6.91 0.03
N SER A 23 20.65 6.73 1.36
CA SER A 23 21.82 7.05 2.18
C SER A 23 22.99 6.08 2.00
N GLU A 24 22.73 4.87 1.49
CA GLU A 24 23.72 3.84 1.16
C GLU A 24 24.15 3.86 -0.33
N ASP A 25 23.89 4.97 -1.04
CA ASP A 25 24.19 5.17 -2.47
C ASP A 25 23.45 4.22 -3.45
N ILE A 26 22.43 3.48 -2.99
CA ILE A 26 21.52 2.73 -3.86
C ILE A 26 20.45 3.70 -4.38
N MET A 27 20.82 4.45 -5.41
CA MET A 27 19.97 5.46 -6.02
C MET A 27 19.12 4.91 -7.16
N PHE A 28 17.97 5.55 -7.40
CA PHE A 28 17.11 5.25 -8.56
C PHE A 28 17.86 5.30 -9.91
N ASN A 29 18.83 6.21 -10.04
CA ASN A 29 19.67 6.36 -11.24
C ASN A 29 21.05 5.71 -11.10
N GLY A 30 21.29 4.93 -10.05
CA GLY A 30 22.59 4.31 -9.78
C GLY A 30 22.84 3.09 -10.66
N ASP A 31 21.94 2.11 -10.60
CA ASP A 31 22.01 0.88 -11.38
C ASP A 31 20.61 0.40 -11.82
N PRO A 32 20.52 -0.55 -12.79
CA PRO A 32 19.23 -1.07 -13.25
C PRO A 32 18.42 -1.78 -12.15
N TYR A 33 19.08 -2.35 -11.14
CA TYR A 33 18.42 -3.04 -10.04
C TYR A 33 17.67 -2.06 -9.14
N GLY A 34 18.33 -0.99 -8.69
CA GLY A 34 17.73 0.10 -7.94
C GLY A 34 16.58 0.74 -8.70
N ALA A 35 16.75 1.02 -9.99
CA ALA A 35 15.66 1.54 -10.83
C ALA A 35 14.43 0.61 -10.83
N ALA A 36 14.62 -0.69 -11.04
CA ALA A 36 13.54 -1.67 -11.04
C ALA A 36 12.89 -1.83 -9.64
N PHE A 37 13.70 -1.84 -8.58
CA PHE A 37 13.26 -1.87 -7.19
C PHE A 37 12.33 -0.71 -6.91
N TYR A 38 12.82 0.54 -6.98
CA TYR A 38 12.04 1.73 -6.65
C TYR A 38 10.82 1.93 -7.53
N LEU A 39 10.87 1.52 -8.81
CA LEU A 39 9.70 1.62 -9.70
C LEU A 39 8.61 0.64 -9.28
N THR A 40 8.95 -0.62 -9.04
CA THR A 40 7.97 -1.66 -8.67
C THR A 40 7.43 -1.47 -7.26
N THR A 41 8.30 -1.26 -6.28
CA THR A 41 7.90 -1.02 -4.88
C THR A 41 7.27 0.36 -4.69
N GLY A 42 7.73 1.39 -5.41
CA GLY A 42 7.17 2.73 -5.38
C GLY A 42 5.75 2.79 -5.96
N PHE A 43 5.53 2.18 -7.12
CA PHE A 43 4.18 2.09 -7.71
C PHE A 43 3.22 1.31 -6.81
N HIS A 44 3.71 0.22 -6.22
CA HIS A 44 2.95 -0.52 -5.22
C HIS A 44 2.63 0.34 -3.97
N GLY A 45 3.60 1.10 -3.45
CA GLY A 45 3.40 2.01 -2.31
C GLY A 45 2.36 3.10 -2.59
N ILE A 46 2.25 3.56 -3.84
CA ILE A 46 1.16 4.46 -4.28
C ILE A 46 -0.20 3.75 -4.17
N HIS A 47 -0.31 2.50 -4.61
CA HIS A 47 -1.56 1.72 -4.49
C HIS A 47 -1.97 1.53 -3.03
N VAL A 48 -1.03 1.18 -2.15
CA VAL A 48 -1.30 1.06 -0.71
C VAL A 48 -1.80 2.40 -0.15
N SER A 49 -1.15 3.50 -0.49
CA SER A 49 -1.54 4.85 -0.04
C SER A 49 -2.94 5.25 -0.52
N LEU A 50 -3.29 4.94 -1.78
CA LEU A 50 -4.64 5.15 -2.30
C LEU A 50 -5.67 4.25 -1.59
N GLY A 51 -5.31 3.02 -1.24
CA GLY A 51 -6.14 2.14 -0.42
C GLY A 51 -6.40 2.69 0.98
N LEU A 52 -5.40 3.30 1.62
CA LEU A 52 -5.56 3.98 2.92
C LEU A 52 -6.53 5.16 2.82
N ILE A 53 -6.42 5.96 1.75
CA ILE A 53 -7.37 7.04 1.47
C ILE A 53 -8.78 6.47 1.27
N ALA A 54 -8.94 5.38 0.52
CA ALA A 54 -10.22 4.70 0.33
C ALA A 54 -10.82 4.19 1.65
N PHE A 55 -10.00 3.66 2.57
CA PHE A 55 -10.45 3.30 3.91
C PHE A 55 -10.98 4.51 4.70
N LEU A 56 -10.30 5.65 4.64
CA LEU A 56 -10.79 6.87 5.29
C LEU A 56 -12.13 7.31 4.71
N PHE A 57 -12.34 7.17 3.40
CA PHE A 57 -13.64 7.44 2.78
C PHE A 57 -14.74 6.47 3.25
N VAL A 58 -14.45 5.17 3.34
CA VAL A 58 -15.43 4.18 3.85
C VAL A 58 -15.78 4.45 5.32
N ILE A 59 -14.77 4.73 6.14
CA ILE A 59 -14.94 5.08 7.56
C ILE A 59 -15.74 6.38 7.68
N GLY A 60 -15.37 7.43 6.96
CA GLY A 60 -16.09 8.71 6.97
C GLY A 60 -17.55 8.54 6.53
N ARG A 61 -17.80 7.73 5.50
CA ARG A 61 -19.15 7.40 5.05
C ARG A 61 -19.96 6.68 6.12
N PHE A 62 -19.34 5.75 6.85
CA PHE A 62 -19.99 5.03 7.95
C PHE A 62 -20.54 6.00 9.02
N TYR A 63 -19.82 7.07 9.35
CA TYR A 63 -20.29 8.10 10.29
C TYR A 63 -21.28 9.10 9.67
N ALA A 64 -21.23 9.32 8.36
CA ALA A 64 -22.07 10.29 7.67
C ALA A 64 -23.49 9.77 7.38
N VAL A 65 -23.68 8.45 7.31
CA VAL A 65 -24.99 7.84 7.01
C VAL A 65 -25.80 7.59 8.28
N LYS A 66 -27.11 7.87 8.21
CA LYS A 66 -28.04 7.59 9.32
C LYS A 66 -28.38 6.10 9.42
N ASN A 67 -28.52 5.43 8.27
CA ASN A 67 -28.81 4.01 8.17
C ASN A 67 -27.79 3.37 7.23
N PHE A 68 -27.20 2.26 7.65
CA PHE A 68 -26.29 1.49 6.81
C PHE A 68 -27.11 0.65 5.83
N THR A 69 -26.90 0.83 4.52
CA THR A 69 -27.63 0.11 3.47
C THR A 69 -26.69 -0.75 2.63
N VAL A 70 -27.26 -1.55 1.73
CA VAL A 70 -26.52 -2.40 0.78
C VAL A 70 -25.49 -1.61 -0.03
N LYS A 71 -25.72 -0.31 -0.28
CA LYS A 71 -24.78 0.54 -1.01
C LYS A 71 -23.47 0.76 -0.24
N GLU A 72 -23.57 1.04 1.05
CA GLU A 72 -22.43 1.24 1.94
C GLU A 72 -21.69 -0.09 2.15
N GLU A 73 -22.43 -1.19 2.32
CA GLU A 73 -21.89 -2.55 2.38
C GLU A 73 -21.09 -2.88 1.13
N THR A 74 -21.67 -2.66 -0.06
CA THR A 74 -21.00 -2.91 -1.35
C THR A 74 -19.73 -2.09 -1.47
N THR A 75 -19.76 -0.82 -1.05
CA THR A 75 -18.57 0.05 -1.07
C THR A 75 -17.47 -0.52 -0.17
N ALA A 76 -17.81 -0.97 1.04
CA ALA A 76 -16.87 -1.58 1.97
C ALA A 76 -16.28 -2.89 1.42
N ILE A 77 -17.11 -3.75 0.80
CA ILE A 77 -16.69 -5.01 0.19
C ILE A 77 -15.72 -4.76 -0.97
N VAL A 78 -16.01 -3.81 -1.86
CA VAL A 78 -15.13 -3.48 -2.98
C VAL A 78 -13.78 -2.94 -2.50
N VAL A 79 -13.77 -2.06 -1.50
CA VAL A 79 -12.53 -1.56 -0.90
C VAL A 79 -11.75 -2.70 -0.21
N SER A 80 -12.45 -3.65 0.42
CA SER A 80 -11.83 -4.85 0.99
C SER A 80 -11.13 -5.70 -0.08
N TYR A 81 -11.79 -5.97 -1.20
CA TYR A 81 -11.19 -6.71 -2.31
C TYR A 81 -9.98 -5.98 -2.91
N TYR A 82 -10.06 -4.66 -3.07
CA TYR A 82 -8.91 -3.86 -3.50
C TYR A 82 -7.74 -4.00 -2.53
N TRP A 83 -7.98 -3.92 -1.22
CA TRP A 83 -6.93 -4.06 -0.22
C TRP A 83 -6.25 -5.43 -0.25
N HIS A 84 -7.04 -6.51 -0.34
CA HIS A 84 -6.50 -7.86 -0.46
C HIS A 84 -5.71 -8.07 -1.75
N PHE A 85 -6.16 -7.50 -2.87
CA PHE A 85 -5.40 -7.54 -4.12
C PHE A 85 -4.04 -6.88 -3.97
N VAL A 86 -3.99 -5.68 -3.37
CA VAL A 86 -2.73 -4.97 -3.11
C VAL A 86 -1.81 -5.83 -2.23
N ASP A 87 -2.33 -6.43 -1.15
CA ASP A 87 -1.53 -7.31 -0.26
C ASP A 87 -0.92 -8.51 -1.01
N ILE A 88 -1.68 -9.17 -1.89
CA ILE A 88 -1.18 -10.29 -2.70
C ILE A 88 -0.05 -9.83 -3.64
N VAL A 89 -0.19 -8.66 -4.26
CA VAL A 89 0.87 -8.08 -5.11
C VAL A 89 2.13 -7.83 -4.27
N TRP A 90 1.98 -7.37 -3.03
CA TRP A 90 3.13 -7.16 -2.15
C TRP A 90 3.86 -8.47 -1.83
N ILE A 91 3.12 -9.53 -1.51
CA ILE A 91 3.72 -10.85 -1.23
C ILE A 91 4.54 -11.33 -2.44
N ALA A 92 4.01 -11.18 -3.66
CA ALA A 92 4.73 -11.53 -4.88
C ALA A 92 6.02 -10.70 -5.06
N LEU A 93 5.93 -9.37 -4.89
CA LEU A 93 7.09 -8.48 -4.96
C LEU A 93 8.14 -8.83 -3.90
N PHE A 94 7.71 -9.08 -2.67
CA PHE A 94 8.60 -9.42 -1.57
C PHE A 94 9.39 -10.70 -1.85
N ILE A 95 8.73 -11.74 -2.36
CA ILE A 95 9.38 -13.00 -2.73
C ILE A 95 10.42 -12.75 -3.84
N ILE A 96 10.04 -12.03 -4.89
CA ILE A 96 10.93 -11.80 -6.04
C ILE A 96 12.17 -10.99 -5.61
N ILE A 97 11.97 -9.89 -4.90
CA ILE A 97 13.03 -8.92 -4.59
C ILE A 97 13.94 -9.42 -3.45
N TYR A 98 13.36 -9.94 -2.36
CA TYR A 98 14.12 -10.23 -1.15
C TYR A 98 14.50 -11.72 -1.02
N VAL A 99 13.70 -12.64 -1.55
CA VAL A 99 13.91 -14.09 -1.37
C VAL A 99 14.66 -14.71 -2.55
N VAL A 100 14.19 -14.46 -3.77
CA VAL A 100 14.77 -15.08 -4.97
C VAL A 100 16.09 -14.40 -5.37
N ARG A 101 16.17 -13.07 -5.21
CA ARG A 101 17.21 -12.17 -5.74
C ARG A 101 17.31 -12.16 -7.26
#